data_AF-A0A517WI17-F1
#
_entry.id   AF-A0A517WI17-F1
#
_cell.length_a   1.000
_cell.length_b   1.000
_cell.length_c   1.000
_cell.angle_alpha   90.00
_cell.angle_beta   90.00
_cell.angle_gamma   90.00
#
_symmetry.space_group_name_H-M   'P 1'
#
loop_
_entity.id
_entity.type
_entity.pdbx_description
1 polymer ?
#
loop_
_entity_poly.entity_id
_entity_poly.type
_entity_poly.pdbx_seq_one_letter_code
_entity_poly.pdbx_strand_id
1 'polypeptide(L)'
;MFKAKSILVLMSCLFLMCALPASEGNQKPKGGNELVRLRAVQTSAGPQLEIKAGDFTCTTSQLTVRRKQGQPFTVKPADGKVQVHRGGTISKAGQIEIALRF
;
A
#
# COMPACT_ATOMS: atom_id res chain seq x y z
N MET A 1 -10.86 3.25 60.17
CA MET A 1 -11.49 4.05 59.09
C MET A 1 -10.61 4.27 57.85
N PHE A 2 -9.61 3.42 57.56
CA PHE A 2 -8.62 3.66 56.49
C PHE A 2 -8.78 2.83 55.21
N LYS A 3 -9.80 1.96 55.09
CA LYS A 3 -9.90 1.01 53.97
C LYS A 3 -10.84 1.46 52.83
N ALA A 4 -11.96 2.11 53.14
CA ALA A 4 -12.96 2.47 52.12
C ALA A 4 -12.48 3.58 51.17
N LYS A 5 -11.78 4.60 51.69
CA LYS A 5 -11.28 5.73 50.89
C LYS A 5 -10.25 5.29 49.86
N SER A 6 -9.33 4.41 50.25
CA SER A 6 -8.29 3.89 49.37
C SER A 6 -8.85 2.99 48.26
N ILE A 7 -9.88 2.20 48.57
CA ILE A 7 -10.57 1.36 47.57
C ILE A 7 -11.28 2.24 46.54
N LEU A 8 -11.93 3.32 46.98
CA LEU A 8 -12.67 4.22 46.09
C LEU A 8 -11.73 4.96 45.13
N VAL A 9 -10.57 5.38 45.61
CA VAL A 9 -9.51 5.99 44.79
C VAL A 9 -8.92 4.99 43.79
N LEU A 10 -8.72 3.74 44.20
CA LEU A 10 -8.20 2.71 43.31
C LEU A 10 -9.17 2.41 42.16
N MET A 11 -10.47 2.33 42.46
CA MET A 11 -11.51 2.11 41.46
C MET A 11 -11.67 3.30 40.51
N SER A 12 -11.57 4.53 41.00
CA SER A 12 -11.61 5.72 40.13
C SER A 12 -10.44 5.76 39.15
N CYS A 13 -9.23 5.40 39.60
CA CYS A 13 -8.05 5.35 38.73
C CYS A 13 -8.17 4.25 37.66
N LEU A 14 -8.73 3.09 38.02
CA LEU A 14 -8.93 2.00 37.07
C LEU A 14 -9.96 2.38 35.99
N PHE A 15 -11.04 3.08 36.39
CA PHE A 15 -12.07 3.55 35.46
C PHE A 15 -11.53 4.61 34.48
N LEU A 16 -10.66 5.51 34.96
CA LEU A 16 -9.99 6.52 34.14
C LEU A 16 -9.05 5.91 33.09
N MET A 17 -8.34 4.83 33.42
CA MET A 17 -7.45 4.14 32.48
C MET A 17 -8.22 3.40 31.38
N CYS A 18 -9.41 2.87 31.69
CA CYS A 18 -10.28 2.20 30.72
C CYS A 18 -11.02 3.17 29.78
N ALA A 19 -11.14 4.45 30.16
CA ALA A 19 -11.81 5.48 29.36
C ALA A 19 -10.85 6.25 28.43
N LEU A 20 -9.55 5.94 28.44
CA LEU A 20 -8.60 6.53 27.50
C LEU A 20 -8.95 6.03 26.09
N PRO A 21 -9.28 6.94 25.15
CA PRO A 21 -9.48 6.54 23.76
C PRO A 21 -8.20 5.87 23.28
N ALA A 22 -8.35 4.70 22.66
CA ALA A 22 -7.22 3.99 22.07
C ALA A 22 -6.46 4.98 21.16
N SER A 23 -5.21 5.24 21.50
CA SER A 23 -4.33 6.15 20.74
C SER A 23 -4.40 5.78 19.26
N GLU A 24 -4.81 6.73 18.42
CA GLU A 24 -4.92 6.56 16.98
C GLU A 24 -3.59 6.10 16.35
N GLY A 25 -2.47 6.33 17.03
CA GLY A 25 -1.13 5.96 16.59
C GLY A 25 -0.82 4.46 16.55
N ASN A 26 -1.67 3.59 17.09
CA ASN A 26 -1.45 2.13 17.09
C ASN A 26 -2.58 1.33 16.40
N GLN A 27 -3.41 2.00 15.62
CA GLN A 27 -4.41 1.32 14.79
C GLN A 27 -3.69 0.61 13.65
N LYS A 28 -3.89 -0.72 13.52
CA LYS A 28 -3.56 -1.43 12.28
C LYS A 28 -4.19 -0.63 11.12
N PRO A 29 -3.44 -0.34 10.05
CA PRO A 29 -4.05 0.30 8.89
C PRO A 29 -5.28 -0.53 8.52
N LYS A 30 -6.44 0.11 8.43
CA LYS A 30 -7.59 -0.47 7.74
C LYS A 30 -7.21 -0.49 6.27
N GLY A 31 -6.29 -1.38 5.91
CA GLY A 31 -5.67 -1.44 4.60
C GLY A 31 -6.73 -1.87 3.60
N GLY A 32 -7.31 -0.90 2.90
CA GLY A 32 -8.02 -1.18 1.67
C GLY A 32 -7.04 -1.83 0.70
N ASN A 33 -7.45 -2.92 0.06
CA ASN A 33 -6.71 -3.43 -1.10
C ASN A 33 -6.88 -2.39 -2.20
N GLU A 34 -5.85 -1.59 -2.46
CA GLU A 34 -5.87 -0.63 -3.55
C GLU A 34 -5.31 -1.28 -4.81
N LEU A 35 -5.99 -1.10 -5.94
CA LEU A 35 -5.53 -1.61 -7.22
C LEU A 35 -4.70 -0.54 -7.93
N VAL A 36 -3.46 -0.88 -8.23
CA VAL A 36 -2.60 -0.10 -9.11
C VAL A 36 -2.81 -0.59 -10.54
N ARG A 37 -3.25 0.30 -11.42
CA ARG A 37 -3.33 0.05 -12.86
C ARG A 37 -2.07 0.54 -13.54
N LEU A 38 -1.50 -0.31 -14.37
CA LEU A 38 -0.34 0.01 -15.18
C LEU A 38 -0.72 -0.08 -16.66
N ARG A 39 -0.42 0.97 -17.43
CA ARG A 39 -0.65 1.01 -18.88
C ARG A 39 0.55 1.64 -19.60
N ALA A 40 0.78 1.26 -20.85
CA ALA A 40 1.74 1.95 -21.68
C ALA A 40 1.06 3.18 -22.32
N VAL A 41 1.72 4.33 -22.25
CA VAL A 41 1.26 5.59 -22.85
C VAL A 41 2.37 6.22 -23.68
N GLN A 42 1.98 6.91 -24.74
CA GLN A 42 2.90 7.73 -25.51
C GLN A 42 2.92 9.15 -24.93
N THR A 43 4.10 9.62 -24.55
CA THR A 43 4.31 11.00 -24.07
C THR A 43 5.24 11.76 -25.02
N SER A 44 5.39 13.07 -24.80
CA SER A 44 6.38 13.90 -25.52
C SER A 44 7.82 13.42 -25.31
N ALA A 45 8.11 12.77 -24.18
CA ALA A 45 9.41 12.18 -23.87
C ALA A 45 9.59 10.75 -24.40
N GLY A 46 8.59 10.20 -25.11
CA GLY A 46 8.59 8.83 -25.60
C GLY A 46 7.60 7.90 -24.87
N PRO A 47 7.67 6.58 -25.10
CA PRO A 47 6.85 5.59 -24.42
C PRO A 47 7.12 5.57 -22.91
N GLN A 48 6.07 5.70 -22.12
CA GLN A 48 6.13 5.69 -20.65
C GLN A 48 5.14 4.67 -20.09
N LEU A 49 5.45 4.14 -18.91
CA LEU A 49 4.53 3.38 -18.08
C LEU A 49 3.74 4.37 -17.22
N GLU A 50 2.44 4.48 -17.46
CA GLU A 50 1.55 5.18 -16.54
C GLU A 50 1.15 4.23 -15.39
N ILE A 51 1.23 4.76 -14.17
CA ILE A 51 0.88 4.12 -12.92
C ILE A 51 -0.28 4.91 -12.33
N LYS A 52 -1.44 4.27 -12.16
CA LYS A 52 -2.62 4.87 -11.51
C LYS A 52 -2.98 4.11 -10.24
N ALA A 53 -3.04 4.82 -9.11
CA ALA A 53 -3.46 4.30 -7.81
C ALA A 53 -4.45 5.30 -7.20
N GLY A 54 -5.73 4.93 -7.14
CA GLY A 54 -6.79 5.84 -6.71
C GLY A 54 -6.83 7.08 -7.60
N ASP A 55 -6.69 8.24 -6.98
CA ASP A 55 -6.66 9.55 -7.64
C ASP A 55 -5.26 9.97 -8.12
N PHE A 56 -4.21 9.22 -7.76
CA PHE A 56 -2.85 9.51 -8.18
C PHE A 56 -2.54 8.88 -9.54
N THR A 57 -1.91 9.65 -10.40
CA THR A 57 -1.37 9.18 -11.69
C THR A 57 0.06 9.70 -11.84
N CYS A 58 0.99 8.81 -12.16
CA CYS A 58 2.37 9.18 -12.49
C CYS A 58 2.89 8.36 -13.68
N THR A 59 3.96 8.83 -14.31
CA THR A 59 4.59 8.17 -15.44
C THR A 59 6.06 7.90 -15.17
N THR A 60 6.55 6.74 -15.60
CA THR A 60 7.96 6.35 -15.50
C THR A 60 8.38 5.52 -16.71
N SER A 61 9.65 5.51 -17.07
CA SER A 61 10.16 4.65 -18.15
C SER A 61 10.19 3.18 -17.73
N GLN A 62 10.27 2.91 -16.43
CA GLN A 62 10.37 1.58 -15.85
C GLN A 62 9.91 1.57 -14.38
N LEU A 63 9.31 0.46 -13.96
CA LEU A 63 9.00 0.15 -12.57
C LEU A 63 9.67 -1.17 -12.17
N THR A 64 10.51 -1.17 -11.15
CA THR A 64 11.06 -2.40 -10.56
C THR A 64 10.27 -2.75 -9.31
N VAL A 65 9.63 -3.92 -9.30
CA VAL A 65 8.78 -4.37 -8.18
C VAL A 65 9.53 -5.42 -7.35
N ARG A 66 9.59 -5.18 -6.04
CA ARG A 66 10.10 -6.12 -5.03
C ARG A 66 8.99 -6.40 -4.04
N ARG A 67 8.64 -7.68 -3.87
CA ARG A 67 7.70 -8.14 -2.83
C ARG A 67 8.47 -8.80 -1.71
N LYS A 68 7.91 -8.78 -0.49
CA LYS A 68 8.50 -9.43 0.70
C LYS A 68 8.77 -10.92 0.46
N GLN A 69 7.93 -11.57 -0.35
CA GLN A 69 8.13 -12.93 -0.83
C GLN A 69 8.03 -12.95 -2.36
N GLY A 70 9.01 -13.56 -3.03
CA GLY A 70 9.08 -13.71 -4.47
C GLY A 70 10.26 -12.98 -5.13
N GLN A 71 10.56 -13.36 -6.37
CA GLN A 71 11.64 -12.76 -7.16
C GLN A 71 11.26 -11.34 -7.61
N PRO A 72 12.22 -10.40 -7.65
CA PRO A 72 12.01 -9.09 -8.25
C PRO A 72 11.61 -9.25 -9.72
N PHE A 73 10.78 -8.32 -10.19
CA PHE A 73 10.42 -8.25 -11.60
C PHE A 73 10.33 -6.80 -12.05
N THR A 74 10.51 -6.60 -13.34
CA THR A 74 10.54 -5.26 -13.94
C THR A 74 9.34 -5.10 -14.85
N VAL A 75 8.74 -3.91 -14.83
CA VAL A 75 7.64 -3.53 -15.70
C VAL A 75 8.08 -2.35 -16.55
N LYS A 76 7.89 -2.43 -17.86
CA LYS A 76 8.23 -1.35 -18.80
C LYS A 76 7.23 -1.26 -19.95
N PRO A 77 7.05 -0.08 -20.55
CA PRO A 77 6.25 0.05 -21.76
C PRO A 77 7.07 -0.48 -22.95
N ALA A 78 6.45 -1.24 -23.84
CA ALA A 78 7.02 -1.61 -25.12
C ALA A 78 5.94 -2.08 -26.09
N ASP A 79 6.07 -1.69 -27.36
CA ASP A 79 5.12 -2.02 -28.43
C ASP A 79 3.67 -1.59 -28.11
N GLY A 80 3.51 -0.43 -27.44
CA GLY A 80 2.21 0.07 -26.98
C GLY A 80 1.55 -0.78 -25.88
N LYS A 81 2.28 -1.73 -25.30
CA LYS A 81 1.81 -2.65 -24.25
C LYS A 81 2.68 -2.53 -23.01
N VAL A 82 2.15 -3.00 -21.89
CA VAL A 82 2.92 -3.24 -20.68
C VAL A 82 3.63 -4.57 -20.80
N GLN A 83 4.94 -4.60 -20.56
CA GLN A 83 5.72 -5.82 -20.46
C GLN A 83 6.18 -6.07 -19.04
N VAL A 84 5.99 -7.28 -18.54
CA VAL A 84 6.47 -7.75 -17.24
C VAL A 84 7.61 -8.74 -17.47
N HIS A 85 8.78 -8.40 -16.96
CA HIS A 85 10.04 -9.14 -17.07
C HIS A 85 10.31 -9.80 -15.73
N ARG A 86 10.17 -11.12 -15.65
CA ARG A 86 10.42 -11.91 -14.43
C ARG A 86 11.39 -13.04 -14.76
N GLY A 87 12.65 -12.87 -14.38
CA GLY A 87 13.72 -13.77 -14.81
C GLY A 87 13.81 -13.79 -16.34
N GLY A 88 13.80 -14.98 -16.94
CA GLY A 88 13.79 -15.15 -18.41
C GLY A 88 12.41 -15.06 -19.08
N THR A 89 11.33 -14.86 -18.31
CA THR A 89 9.97 -14.81 -18.86
C THR A 89 9.53 -13.36 -19.09
N ILE A 90 8.99 -13.08 -20.28
CA ILE A 90 8.39 -11.80 -20.63
C ILE A 90 6.91 -12.02 -20.92
N SER A 91 6.04 -11.38 -20.13
CA SER A 91 4.59 -11.35 -20.36
C SER A 91 4.19 -9.98 -20.89
N LYS A 92 3.22 -9.90 -21.82
CA LYS A 92 2.73 -8.64 -22.39
C LYS A 92 1.22 -8.51 -22.22
N ALA A 93 0.73 -7.32 -21.88
CA ALA A 93 -0.70 -7.01 -21.81
C ALA A 93 -0.96 -5.54 -22.14
N GLY A 94 -2.17 -5.20 -22.58
CA GLY A 94 -2.55 -3.80 -22.79
C GLY A 94 -2.58 -3.00 -21.49
N GLN A 95 -3.02 -3.65 -20.41
CA GLN A 95 -3.04 -3.12 -19.05
C GLN A 95 -2.76 -4.27 -18.08
N ILE A 96 -2.13 -3.98 -16.95
CA ILE A 96 -2.03 -4.90 -15.82
C ILE A 96 -2.53 -4.23 -14.55
N GLU A 97 -3.09 -5.03 -13.64
CA GLU A 97 -3.54 -4.57 -12.33
C GLU A 97 -2.73 -5.27 -11.24
N ILE A 98 -2.22 -4.49 -10.29
CA ILE A 98 -1.43 -4.97 -9.16
C ILE A 98 -2.11 -4.51 -7.88
N ALA A 99 -2.54 -5.46 -7.05
CA ALA A 99 -3.03 -5.14 -5.71
C ALA A 99 -1.88 -4.67 -4.82
N LEU A 100 -2.02 -3.47 -4.25
CA LEU A 100 -1.27 -3.01 -3.10
C LEU A 100 -1.92 -3.58 -1.84
N ARG A 101 -1.09 -4.26 -1.05
CA ARG A 101 -1.47 -4.82 0.26
C ARG A 101 -0.57 -4.14 1.28
N PHE A 102 -1.17 -3.43 2.23
CA PHE A 102 -0.49 -2.70 3.30
C PHE A 102 -0.50 -3.52 4.60
#